data_AF-A0AAV9L4Q2-F1
#
_entry.id   AF-A0AAV9L4Q2-F1
#
_cell.length_a   1.000
_cell.length_b   1.000
_cell.length_c   1.000
_cell.angle_alpha   90.00
_cell.angle_beta   90.00
_cell.angle_gamma   90.00
#
_symmetry.space_group_name_H-M   'P 1'
#
loop_
_entity.id
_entity.type
_entity.pdbx_description
1 polymer ?
#
loop_
_entity_poly.entity_id
_entity_poly.type
_entity_poly.pdbx_seq_one_letter_code
_entity_poly.pdbx_strand_id
1 'polypeptide(L)'
;MRNKYCKTTNQNLVMWKVGGGGSQVWKKMLQARELIEHQIVWQTRNGSASLWHDNWTGLGDLYTITRDDFKWDETYVKVADLATQGEWNVDILNDILPSDLVERILCHIKPPKERCPSRYWCCDKPDQETRSHVFLKSDFANRIWSYFCSFAGLNITGLQLREVIMLWSGANIKPDQKSFYRAMPSFIIWELWKRRNNKKHEGKNISLPRVIHNVTRNMFMLTKVRRPSMQSRGSWTEILKAMEDYRPRVKGGLNIYNTDGASKENPGVSSYAFCLRNERGDIMYVEGACMENTTNTVAEAKAILEASKHCKKSHYNQAIIQPDSMLMCKVLEGKWATPWINTDLVEEIKTILKDIQHTFHHIMREGNQLADYLANKVIEKGTCRYEDFNSLEPDGRRILNSDKSQTPYIRISPLRR
;
A
#
# COMPACT_ATOMS: atom_id res chain seq x y z
N MET A 1 27.13 -10.23 -2.00
CA MET A 1 27.87 -10.45 -0.73
C MET A 1 26.91 -10.69 0.44
N ARG A 2 26.31 -11.88 0.57
CA ARG A 2 25.58 -12.30 1.78
C ARG A 2 25.64 -13.81 1.91
N ASN A 3 26.78 -14.35 2.28
CA ASN A 3 26.93 -15.77 2.64
C ASN A 3 28.09 -16.04 3.62
N LYS A 4 28.79 -15.01 4.14
CA LYS A 4 29.98 -15.22 4.98
C LYS A 4 29.95 -14.58 6.38
N TYR A 5 28.93 -13.77 6.72
CA TYR A 5 29.00 -12.87 7.89
C TYR A 5 27.78 -12.83 8.83
N CYS A 6 26.74 -13.64 8.65
CA CYS A 6 25.64 -13.73 9.64
C CYS A 6 25.63 -15.14 10.25
N LYS A 7 26.47 -15.33 11.28
CA LYS A 7 26.69 -16.62 11.96
C LYS A 7 25.69 -16.90 13.09
N THR A 8 24.74 -16.00 13.33
CA THR A 8 23.83 -16.02 14.49
C THR A 8 22.37 -15.82 14.11
N THR A 9 22.01 -15.91 12.82
CA THR A 9 20.66 -15.56 12.35
C THR A 9 20.18 -16.48 11.24
N ASN A 10 18.99 -17.07 11.41
CA ASN A 10 18.34 -17.89 10.39
C ASN A 10 18.15 -17.05 9.11
N GLN A 11 18.70 -17.52 7.99
CA GLN A 11 18.77 -16.77 6.72
C GLN A 11 17.41 -16.52 6.08
N ASN A 12 16.39 -17.27 6.48
CA ASN A 12 15.01 -17.09 6.00
C ASN A 12 14.24 -16.03 6.82
N LEU A 13 14.82 -15.51 7.91
CA LEU A 13 14.18 -14.48 8.73
C LEU A 13 14.27 -13.12 8.06
N VAL A 14 13.10 -12.53 7.83
CA VAL A 14 13.00 -11.13 7.41
C VAL A 14 13.22 -10.25 8.63
N MET A 15 14.28 -9.44 8.62
CA MET A 15 14.61 -8.51 9.69
C MET A 15 13.94 -7.15 9.48
N TRP A 16 13.64 -6.45 10.57
CA TRP A 16 13.24 -5.05 10.50
C TRP A 16 14.42 -4.20 10.00
N LYS A 17 14.21 -3.43 8.94
CA LYS A 17 15.21 -2.46 8.48
C LYS A 17 15.08 -1.17 9.29
N VAL A 18 16.04 -0.94 10.20
CA VAL A 18 16.18 0.31 10.95
C VAL A 18 16.37 1.47 9.95
N GLY A 19 15.60 2.56 10.13
CA GLY A 19 15.65 3.73 9.25
C GLY A 19 14.79 3.65 7.97
N GLY A 20 14.23 2.49 7.62
CA GLY A 20 13.22 2.38 6.57
C GLY A 20 11.84 2.71 7.13
N GLY A 21 11.03 3.50 6.42
CA GLY A 21 9.63 3.78 6.75
C GLY A 21 8.71 2.55 6.63
N GLY A 22 8.99 1.48 7.38
CA GLY A 22 8.22 0.25 7.39
C GLY A 22 6.89 0.40 8.13
N SER A 23 5.94 -0.48 7.82
CA SER A 23 4.62 -0.52 8.47
C SER A 23 4.72 -0.82 9.98
N GLN A 24 3.99 -0.08 10.81
CA GLN A 24 3.89 -0.38 12.26
C GLN A 24 3.25 -1.75 12.52
N VAL A 25 2.32 -2.18 11.63
CA VAL A 25 1.75 -3.54 11.68
C VAL A 25 2.85 -4.56 11.44
N TRP A 26 3.74 -4.33 10.47
CA TRP A 26 4.88 -5.22 10.21
C TRP A 26 5.83 -5.27 11.41
N LYS A 27 6.12 -4.12 12.05
CA LYS A 27 6.91 -4.08 13.29
C LYS A 27 6.28 -4.92 14.40
N LYS A 28 4.97 -4.80 14.60
CA LYS A 28 4.21 -5.61 15.58
C LYS A 28 4.19 -7.10 15.24
N MET A 29 4.06 -7.46 13.96
CA MET A 29 4.15 -8.85 13.51
C MET A 29 5.54 -9.45 13.79
N LEU A 30 6.62 -8.68 13.60
CA LEU A 30 7.97 -9.13 13.93
C LEU A 30 8.18 -9.30 15.45
N GLN A 31 7.59 -8.43 16.27
CA GLN A 31 7.59 -8.61 17.74
C GLN A 31 6.82 -9.87 18.15
N ALA A 32 5.66 -10.12 17.55
CA ALA A 32 4.88 -11.32 17.82
C ALA A 32 5.60 -12.59 17.36
N ARG A 33 6.37 -12.54 16.27
CA ARG A 33 7.19 -13.65 15.81
C ARG A 33 8.15 -14.11 16.90
N GLU A 34 8.88 -13.20 17.56
CA GLU A 34 9.82 -13.56 18.63
C GLU A 34 9.14 -14.31 19.78
N LEU A 35 7.87 -14.07 20.04
CA LEU A 35 7.09 -14.77 21.06
C LEU A 35 6.56 -16.14 20.59
N ILE A 36 6.31 -16.29 19.29
CA ILE A 36 5.63 -17.47 18.71
C ILE A 36 6.64 -18.47 18.12
N GLU A 37 7.83 -18.03 17.69
CA GLU A 37 8.81 -18.87 16.99
C GLU A 37 9.16 -20.13 17.80
N HIS A 38 9.35 -19.98 19.12
CA HIS A 38 9.64 -21.09 20.02
C HIS A 38 8.48 -22.09 20.17
N GLN A 39 7.24 -21.69 19.82
CA GLN A 39 6.06 -22.56 19.83
C GLN A 39 5.85 -23.29 18.49
N ILE A 40 6.59 -22.93 17.44
CA ILE A 40 6.48 -23.58 16.12
C ILE A 40 7.37 -24.81 16.10
N VAL A 41 6.77 -26.00 16.00
CA VAL A 41 7.50 -27.27 15.91
C VAL A 41 7.56 -27.78 14.48
N TRP A 42 8.77 -27.98 13.95
CA TRP A 42 9.02 -28.54 12.64
C TRP A 42 8.97 -30.07 12.66
N GLN A 43 8.18 -30.66 11.75
CA GLN A 43 8.20 -32.11 11.54
C GLN A 43 9.38 -32.48 10.64
N THR A 44 10.21 -33.43 11.09
CA THR A 44 11.43 -33.87 10.39
C THR A 44 11.18 -34.27 8.93
N ARG A 45 10.19 -35.12 8.64
CA ARG A 45 9.79 -35.54 7.28
C ARG A 45 10.96 -35.93 6.38
N ASN A 46 11.40 -35.06 5.46
CA ASN A 46 12.54 -35.30 4.56
C ASN A 46 13.86 -34.69 5.08
N GLY A 47 13.84 -34.16 6.30
CA GLY A 47 14.98 -33.57 6.99
C GLY A 47 15.41 -32.19 6.50
N SER A 48 14.54 -31.43 5.80
CA SER A 48 14.94 -30.12 5.25
C SER A 48 15.07 -28.99 6.28
N ALA A 49 14.65 -29.21 7.52
CA ALA A 49 14.78 -28.25 8.62
C ALA A 49 16.25 -28.01 8.96
N SER A 50 16.58 -26.79 9.37
CA SER A 50 17.90 -26.47 9.91
C SER A 50 18.11 -27.22 11.21
N LEU A 51 19.27 -27.89 11.32
CA LEU A 51 19.62 -28.63 12.53
C LEU A 51 19.61 -27.72 13.77
N TRP A 52 20.32 -26.59 13.68
CA TRP A 52 20.57 -25.73 14.83
C TRP A 52 19.51 -24.66 15.07
N HIS A 53 18.83 -24.18 14.02
CA HIS A 53 18.01 -22.96 14.08
C HIS A 53 16.50 -23.17 13.97
N ASP A 54 16.04 -24.36 13.57
CA ASP A 54 14.62 -24.68 13.53
C ASP A 54 14.25 -25.55 14.75
N ASN A 55 13.12 -25.27 15.40
CA ASN A 55 12.64 -26.08 16.52
C ASN A 55 12.00 -27.38 16.01
N TRP A 56 12.81 -28.38 15.67
CA TRP A 56 12.33 -29.70 15.25
C TRP A 56 12.25 -30.72 16.39
N THR A 57 12.74 -30.35 17.58
CA THR A 57 12.73 -31.19 18.80
C THR A 57 11.55 -30.90 19.73
N GLY A 58 10.85 -29.79 19.52
CA GLY A 58 9.77 -29.32 20.40
C GLY A 58 10.28 -28.67 21.69
N LEU A 59 11.59 -28.53 21.86
CA LEU A 59 12.21 -27.88 23.02
C LEU A 59 12.63 -26.43 22.76
N GLY A 60 12.58 -26.00 21.50
CA GLY A 60 13.24 -24.79 21.01
C GLY A 60 14.30 -25.15 19.95
N ASP A 61 14.98 -24.13 19.40
CA ASP A 61 16.11 -24.36 18.52
C ASP A 61 17.32 -24.87 19.31
N LEU A 62 18.03 -25.87 18.78
CA LEU A 62 19.17 -26.50 19.47
C LEU A 62 20.29 -25.52 19.77
N TYR A 63 20.46 -24.50 18.93
CA TYR A 63 21.39 -23.40 19.15
C TYR A 63 21.15 -22.68 20.48
N THR A 64 19.89 -22.39 20.82
CA THR A 64 19.55 -21.67 22.06
C THR A 64 19.58 -22.58 23.29
N ILE A 65 19.23 -23.87 23.15
CA ILE A 65 19.14 -24.82 24.26
C ILE A 65 20.53 -25.30 24.72
N THR A 66 21.52 -25.37 23.83
CA THR A 66 22.86 -25.90 24.13
C THR A 66 23.85 -24.85 24.66
N ARG A 67 23.38 -23.64 25.00
CA ARG A 67 24.23 -22.54 25.46
C ARG A 67 24.74 -22.85 26.86
N ASP A 68 26.03 -23.19 26.96
CA ASP A 68 27.00 -22.37 27.69
C ASP A 68 28.45 -22.87 27.58
N ASP A 69 28.72 -24.11 27.13
CA ASP A 69 30.09 -24.61 26.87
C ASP A 69 30.20 -25.54 25.63
N PHE A 70 29.15 -25.59 24.81
CA PHE A 70 29.02 -26.58 23.73
C PHE A 70 29.69 -26.12 22.42
N LYS A 71 30.64 -26.91 21.90
CA LYS A 71 31.26 -26.67 20.58
C LYS A 71 30.34 -27.19 19.48
N TRP A 72 29.81 -26.29 18.67
CA TRP A 72 28.94 -26.66 17.56
C TRP A 72 29.74 -27.25 16.40
N ASP A 73 29.33 -28.43 15.94
CA ASP A 73 29.81 -28.98 14.68
C ASP A 73 29.01 -28.37 13.51
N GLU A 74 29.69 -27.53 12.72
CA GLU A 74 29.13 -26.90 11.53
C GLU A 74 29.11 -27.84 10.30
N THR A 75 29.64 -29.06 10.42
CA THR A 75 29.66 -30.06 9.35
C THR A 75 28.25 -30.47 8.94
N TYR A 76 27.31 -30.47 9.89
CA TYR A 76 25.91 -30.85 9.68
C TYR A 76 25.00 -29.63 9.72
N VAL A 77 24.25 -29.41 8.64
CA VAL A 77 23.43 -28.19 8.46
C VAL A 77 21.94 -28.50 8.60
N LYS A 78 21.53 -29.69 8.20
CA LYS A 78 20.14 -30.14 8.13
C LYS A 78 19.91 -31.36 9.00
N VAL A 79 18.67 -31.53 9.44
CA VAL A 79 18.25 -32.74 10.18
C VAL A 79 18.43 -34.01 9.35
N ALA A 80 18.32 -33.90 8.01
CA ALA A 80 18.60 -35.00 7.09
C ALA A 80 20.03 -35.55 7.23
N ASP A 81 21.00 -34.71 7.59
CA ASP A 81 22.42 -35.08 7.64
C ASP A 81 22.72 -35.99 8.84
N LEU A 82 21.81 -36.08 9.82
CA LEU A 82 21.90 -36.92 11.02
C LEU A 82 21.29 -38.31 10.84
N ALA A 83 20.77 -38.61 9.66
CA ALA A 83 20.08 -39.86 9.37
C ALA A 83 20.66 -40.53 8.12
N THR A 84 20.73 -41.85 8.13
CA THR A 84 21.22 -42.64 7.00
C THR A 84 20.19 -43.72 6.70
N GLN A 85 19.79 -43.85 5.43
CA GLN A 85 18.80 -44.85 4.98
C GLN A 85 17.45 -44.81 5.73
N GLY A 86 17.05 -43.66 6.26
CA GLY A 86 15.78 -43.48 6.95
C GLY A 86 15.78 -43.86 8.44
N GLU A 87 16.96 -44.09 9.01
CA GLU A 87 17.20 -44.30 10.44
C GLU A 87 18.17 -43.25 10.99
N TRP A 88 18.10 -42.98 12.29
CA TRP A 88 19.00 -42.05 12.95
C TRP A 88 20.41 -42.65 13.01
N ASN A 89 21.42 -41.87 12.66
CA ASN A 89 22.81 -42.26 12.88
C ASN A 89 23.19 -41.91 14.32
N VAL A 90 23.13 -42.91 15.20
CA VAL A 90 23.33 -42.76 16.64
C VAL A 90 24.75 -42.30 16.98
N ASP A 91 25.76 -42.72 16.20
CA ASP A 91 27.15 -42.32 16.40
C ASP A 91 27.32 -40.82 16.13
N ILE A 92 26.77 -40.33 15.01
CA ILE A 92 26.77 -38.89 14.69
C ILE A 92 26.02 -38.12 15.78
N LEU A 93 24.83 -38.59 16.19
CA LEU A 93 24.03 -37.90 17.22
C LEU A 93 24.78 -37.75 18.54
N ASN A 94 25.47 -38.79 19.01
CA ASN A 94 26.26 -38.74 20.24
C ASN A 94 27.53 -37.88 20.11
N ASP A 95 28.08 -37.77 18.91
CA ASP A 95 29.24 -36.91 18.65
C ASP A 95 28.85 -35.42 18.68
N ILE A 96 27.65 -35.09 18.17
CA ILE A 96 27.23 -33.70 17.96
C ILE A 96 26.22 -33.16 18.98
N LEU A 97 25.67 -33.98 19.88
CA LEU A 97 24.67 -33.54 20.87
C LEU A 97 24.88 -34.19 22.25
N PRO A 98 24.51 -33.48 23.34
CA PRO A 98 24.40 -34.04 24.68
C PRO A 98 23.51 -35.30 24.77
N SER A 99 23.91 -36.26 25.60
CA SER A 99 23.27 -37.59 25.69
C SER A 99 21.77 -37.53 26.05
N ASP A 100 21.35 -36.57 26.86
CA ASP A 100 19.94 -36.33 27.22
C ASP A 100 19.09 -35.89 26.01
N LEU A 101 19.66 -35.07 25.13
CA LEU A 101 19.02 -34.67 23.88
C LEU A 101 18.98 -35.84 22.89
N VAL A 102 20.03 -36.65 22.81
CA VAL A 102 20.08 -37.84 21.95
C VAL A 102 19.01 -38.85 22.37
N GLU A 103 18.92 -39.18 23.66
CA GLU A 103 17.90 -40.10 24.18
C GLU A 103 16.49 -39.62 23.81
N ARG A 104 16.21 -38.33 23.98
CA ARG A 104 14.92 -37.74 23.64
C ARG A 104 14.63 -37.80 22.14
N ILE A 105 15.62 -37.52 21.29
CA ILE A 105 15.47 -37.59 19.82
C ILE A 105 15.11 -39.02 19.42
N LEU A 106 15.83 -40.02 19.94
CA LEU A 106 15.61 -41.43 19.63
C LEU A 106 14.24 -41.93 20.12
N CYS A 107 13.80 -41.49 21.30
CA CYS A 107 12.53 -41.93 21.89
C CYS A 107 11.29 -41.23 21.29
N HIS A 108 11.40 -39.95 20.90
CA HIS A 108 10.22 -39.14 20.59
C HIS A 108 10.15 -38.61 19.15
N ILE A 109 11.24 -38.66 18.39
CA ILE A 109 11.31 -38.05 17.06
C ILE A 109 11.59 -39.11 16.00
N LYS A 110 10.74 -39.14 14.97
CA LYS A 110 10.94 -40.05 13.84
C LYS A 110 12.08 -39.55 12.93
N PRO A 111 12.98 -40.45 12.49
CA PRO A 111 14.05 -40.09 11.56
C PRO A 111 13.47 -39.58 10.23
N PRO A 112 14.15 -38.64 9.57
CA PRO A 112 13.74 -38.19 8.26
C PRO A 112 13.85 -39.33 7.24
N LYS A 113 12.87 -39.41 6.33
CA LYS A 113 12.78 -40.43 5.27
C LYS A 113 12.86 -39.76 3.91
N GLU A 114 13.72 -40.27 3.03
CA GLU A 114 13.95 -39.73 1.67
C GLU A 114 12.67 -39.68 0.82
N ARG A 115 11.73 -40.60 1.06
CA ARG A 115 10.45 -40.66 0.33
C ARG A 115 9.28 -40.70 1.30
N CYS A 116 8.88 -39.53 1.77
CA CYS A 116 7.54 -39.33 2.28
C CYS A 116 6.76 -38.55 1.21
N PRO A 117 6.06 -39.20 0.26
CA PRO A 117 5.14 -38.48 -0.60
C PRO A 117 4.12 -37.82 0.33
N SER A 118 4.15 -36.49 0.38
CA SER A 118 3.14 -35.73 1.12
C SER A 118 1.78 -36.14 0.58
N ARG A 119 1.02 -36.93 1.33
CA ARG A 119 -0.36 -37.30 0.97
C ARG A 119 -1.14 -36.00 0.70
N TYR A 120 -1.81 -35.95 -0.45
CA TYR A 120 -2.29 -34.71 -1.07
C TYR A 120 -3.44 -34.04 -0.34
N TRP A 121 -3.40 -32.71 -0.32
CA TRP A 121 -4.54 -31.87 0.08
C TRP A 121 -4.97 -30.88 -1.00
N CYS A 122 -4.28 -30.80 -2.14
CA CYS A 122 -4.61 -29.85 -3.22
C CYS A 122 -5.35 -30.48 -4.42
N CYS A 123 -5.06 -31.75 -4.76
CA CYS A 123 -5.58 -32.43 -5.96
C CYS A 123 -6.15 -33.82 -5.63
N ASP A 124 -6.95 -34.38 -6.55
CA ASP A 124 -7.55 -35.72 -6.40
C ASP A 124 -6.64 -36.83 -6.95
N LYS A 125 -5.68 -36.50 -7.83
CA LYS A 125 -4.63 -37.40 -8.32
C LYS A 125 -3.29 -37.14 -7.62
N PRO A 126 -2.48 -38.19 -7.37
CA PRO A 126 -1.23 -38.02 -6.65
C PRO A 126 -0.07 -37.50 -7.53
N ASP A 127 0.38 -36.25 -7.32
CA ASP A 127 1.59 -35.66 -7.96
C ASP A 127 2.29 -34.60 -7.08
N GLN A 128 3.63 -34.56 -7.01
CA GLN A 128 4.44 -33.89 -5.98
C GLN A 128 3.98 -32.45 -5.62
N GLU A 129 3.67 -32.20 -4.33
CA GLU A 129 3.24 -30.88 -3.85
C GLU A 129 4.42 -29.88 -3.86
N THR A 130 4.60 -29.19 -4.99
CA THR A 130 5.55 -28.06 -5.12
C THR A 130 4.84 -26.72 -4.91
N ARG A 131 5.59 -25.66 -4.55
CA ARG A 131 5.04 -24.30 -4.49
C ARG A 131 4.33 -23.91 -5.78
N SER A 132 4.94 -24.24 -6.92
CA SER A 132 4.36 -23.97 -8.25
C SER A 132 3.08 -24.79 -8.48
N HIS A 133 3.01 -26.03 -8.00
CA HIS A 133 1.80 -26.85 -8.11
C HIS A 133 0.64 -26.28 -7.28
N VAL A 134 0.88 -25.97 -6.00
CA VAL A 134 -0.16 -25.46 -5.09
C VAL A 134 -0.72 -24.13 -5.56
N PHE A 135 0.15 -23.20 -5.97
CA PHE A 135 -0.26 -21.82 -6.24
C PHE A 135 -0.55 -21.52 -7.71
N LEU A 136 -0.21 -22.42 -8.64
CA LEU A 136 -0.34 -22.14 -10.07
C LEU A 136 -0.77 -23.36 -10.89
N LYS A 137 0.00 -24.46 -10.87
CA LYS A 137 -0.14 -25.56 -11.85
C LYS A 137 -1.26 -26.57 -11.53
N SER A 138 -1.77 -26.63 -10.31
CA SER A 138 -2.88 -27.53 -9.98
C SER A 138 -4.14 -27.14 -10.76
N ASP A 139 -4.96 -28.13 -11.13
CA ASP A 139 -6.23 -27.90 -11.86
C ASP A 139 -7.12 -26.87 -11.14
N PHE A 140 -7.15 -26.94 -9.82
CA PHE A 140 -7.91 -25.99 -9.00
C PHE A 140 -7.33 -24.58 -9.07
N ALA A 141 -6.01 -24.42 -8.90
CA ALA A 141 -5.35 -23.11 -8.97
C ALA A 141 -5.49 -22.49 -10.36
N ASN A 142 -5.26 -23.28 -11.42
CA ASN A 142 -5.43 -22.87 -12.80
C ASN A 142 -6.84 -22.33 -13.05
N ARG A 143 -7.90 -23.02 -12.60
CA ARG A 143 -9.28 -22.54 -12.75
C ARG A 143 -9.54 -21.20 -12.04
N ILE A 144 -8.97 -20.98 -10.86
CA ILE A 144 -9.08 -19.69 -10.16
C ILE A 144 -8.35 -18.59 -10.94
N TRP A 145 -7.12 -18.86 -11.37
CA TRP A 145 -6.35 -17.89 -12.14
C TRP A 145 -7.02 -17.55 -13.47
N SER A 146 -7.43 -18.56 -14.25
CA SER A 146 -8.14 -18.37 -15.52
C SER A 146 -9.39 -17.50 -15.36
N TYR A 147 -10.14 -17.69 -14.26
CA TYR A 147 -11.31 -16.86 -13.97
C TYR A 147 -10.95 -15.37 -13.83
N PHE A 148 -9.91 -15.01 -13.05
CA PHE A 148 -9.56 -13.59 -12.88
C PHE A 148 -8.78 -13.02 -14.07
N CYS A 149 -7.92 -13.83 -14.69
CA CYS A 149 -7.15 -13.46 -15.87
C CYS A 149 -8.04 -13.18 -17.09
N SER A 150 -9.19 -13.85 -17.24
CA SER A 150 -10.11 -13.60 -18.36
C SER A 150 -10.66 -12.17 -18.36
N PHE A 151 -10.86 -11.56 -17.19
CA PHE A 151 -11.29 -10.17 -17.09
C PHE A 151 -10.16 -9.16 -17.32
N ALA A 152 -8.92 -9.60 -17.10
CA ALA A 152 -7.73 -8.79 -17.26
C ALA A 152 -7.12 -8.89 -18.68
N GLY A 153 -7.63 -9.81 -19.53
CA GLY A 153 -7.02 -10.13 -20.82
C GLY A 153 -5.61 -10.73 -20.71
N LEU A 154 -5.31 -11.40 -19.59
CA LEU A 154 -3.97 -11.93 -19.32
C LEU A 154 -3.89 -13.42 -19.67
N ASN A 155 -2.79 -13.83 -20.32
CA ASN A 155 -2.45 -15.24 -20.52
C ASN A 155 -1.27 -15.62 -19.62
N ILE A 156 -1.45 -16.65 -18.81
CA ILE A 156 -0.46 -17.12 -17.83
C ILE A 156 0.10 -18.50 -18.17
N THR A 157 -0.27 -19.06 -19.32
CA THR A 157 0.14 -20.41 -19.73
C THR A 157 1.66 -20.49 -19.84
N GLY A 158 2.25 -21.51 -19.22
CA GLY A 158 3.70 -21.74 -19.25
C GLY A 158 4.52 -20.85 -18.30
N LEU A 159 3.91 -19.87 -17.63
CA LEU A 159 4.63 -18.97 -16.72
C LEU A 159 4.90 -19.61 -15.35
N GLN A 160 5.92 -19.11 -14.67
CA GLN A 160 6.20 -19.36 -13.26
C GLN A 160 5.43 -18.36 -12.37
N LEU A 161 5.21 -18.72 -11.10
CA LEU A 161 4.44 -17.89 -10.16
C LEU A 161 4.97 -16.45 -10.07
N ARG A 162 6.29 -16.27 -10.08
CA ARG A 162 6.93 -14.94 -10.03
C ARG A 162 6.61 -14.11 -11.28
N GLU A 163 6.59 -14.74 -12.44
CA GLU A 163 6.30 -14.09 -13.72
C GLU A 163 4.82 -13.69 -13.80
N VAL A 164 3.92 -14.53 -13.28
CA VAL A 164 2.49 -14.20 -13.15
C VAL A 164 2.29 -12.96 -12.28
N ILE A 165 2.95 -12.88 -11.12
CA ILE A 165 2.87 -11.70 -10.24
C ILE A 165 3.37 -10.43 -10.96
N MET A 166 4.48 -10.54 -11.70
CA MET A 166 5.02 -9.42 -12.48
C MET A 166 4.08 -8.99 -13.61
N LEU A 167 3.49 -9.95 -14.33
CA LEU A 167 2.53 -9.70 -15.39
C LEU A 167 1.32 -8.90 -14.87
N TRP A 168 0.76 -9.30 -13.72
CA TRP A 168 -0.33 -8.57 -13.08
C TRP A 168 0.06 -7.16 -12.64
N SER A 169 1.29 -6.98 -12.14
CA SER A 169 1.80 -5.66 -11.73
C SER A 169 2.06 -4.72 -12.90
N GLY A 170 2.41 -5.28 -14.06
CA GLY A 170 2.74 -4.59 -15.31
C GLY A 170 1.61 -4.50 -16.33
N ALA A 171 0.40 -4.99 -16.00
CA ALA A 171 -0.74 -4.96 -16.90
C ALA A 171 -1.04 -3.53 -17.40
N ASN A 172 -1.36 -3.40 -18.69
CA ASN A 172 -1.70 -2.12 -19.31
C ASN A 172 -3.15 -1.75 -19.00
N ILE A 173 -3.35 -1.08 -17.86
CA ILE A 173 -4.66 -0.71 -17.31
C ILE A 173 -4.68 0.76 -16.88
N LYS A 174 -5.90 1.31 -16.74
CA LYS A 174 -6.09 2.69 -16.28
C LYS A 174 -5.36 2.93 -14.93
N PRO A 175 -4.69 4.08 -14.73
CA PRO A 175 -3.88 4.33 -13.53
C PRO A 175 -4.62 4.13 -12.20
N ASP A 176 -5.91 4.48 -12.18
CA ASP A 176 -6.79 4.36 -11.01
C ASP A 176 -7.11 2.90 -10.64
N GLN A 177 -6.94 1.95 -11.58
CA GLN A 177 -7.17 0.52 -11.38
C GLN A 177 -5.88 -0.23 -11.02
N LYS A 178 -4.71 0.37 -11.23
CA LYS A 178 -3.39 -0.27 -11.08
C LYS A 178 -3.15 -0.88 -9.71
N SER A 179 -3.62 -0.21 -8.65
CA SER A 179 -3.46 -0.70 -7.28
C SER A 179 -4.24 -1.99 -7.00
N PHE A 180 -5.38 -2.18 -7.66
CA PHE A 180 -6.24 -3.37 -7.50
C PHE A 180 -5.64 -4.58 -8.21
N TYR A 181 -5.15 -4.41 -9.43
CA TYR A 181 -4.48 -5.47 -10.19
C TYR A 181 -3.17 -5.90 -9.52
N ARG A 182 -2.40 -4.96 -8.96
CA ARG A 182 -1.21 -5.29 -8.14
C ARG A 182 -1.54 -6.10 -6.90
N ALA A 183 -2.71 -5.90 -6.30
CA ALA A 183 -3.15 -6.63 -5.10
C ALA A 183 -3.79 -7.99 -5.42
N MET A 184 -4.32 -8.18 -6.63
CA MET A 184 -5.05 -9.39 -7.02
C MET A 184 -4.25 -10.69 -6.82
N PRO A 185 -2.98 -10.81 -7.28
CA PRO A 185 -2.18 -12.02 -7.04
C PRO A 185 -2.08 -12.40 -5.57
N SER A 186 -1.92 -11.43 -4.67
CA SER A 186 -1.80 -11.67 -3.23
C SER A 186 -3.06 -12.28 -2.64
N PHE A 187 -4.24 -11.82 -3.05
CA PHE A 187 -5.50 -12.40 -2.59
C PHE A 187 -5.74 -13.81 -3.15
N ILE A 188 -5.42 -14.05 -4.42
CA ILE A 188 -5.52 -15.39 -5.02
C ILE A 188 -4.62 -16.38 -4.29
N ILE A 189 -3.34 -16.04 -4.11
CA ILE A 189 -2.35 -16.89 -3.41
C ILE A 189 -2.80 -17.14 -1.97
N TRP A 190 -3.31 -16.12 -1.28
CA TRP A 190 -3.82 -16.25 0.08
C TRP A 190 -5.01 -17.21 0.19
N GLU A 191 -6.00 -17.11 -0.69
CA GLU A 191 -7.16 -18.00 -0.67
C GLU A 191 -6.81 -19.44 -1.06
N LEU A 192 -5.86 -19.62 -2.00
CA LEU A 192 -5.32 -20.95 -2.33
C LEU A 192 -4.58 -21.56 -1.13
N TRP A 193 -3.76 -20.78 -0.43
CA TRP A 193 -3.07 -21.21 0.79
C TRP A 193 -4.06 -21.62 1.88
N LYS A 194 -5.08 -20.79 2.15
CA LYS A 194 -6.13 -21.11 3.13
C LYS A 194 -6.88 -22.38 2.75
N ARG A 195 -7.25 -22.55 1.48
CA ARG A 195 -7.92 -23.76 1.01
C ARG A 195 -7.06 -25.00 1.27
N ARG A 196 -5.78 -24.96 0.92
CA ARG A 196 -4.84 -26.06 1.16
C ARG A 196 -4.76 -26.40 2.64
N ASN A 197 -4.68 -25.40 3.52
CA ASN A 197 -4.59 -25.63 4.96
C ASN A 197 -5.89 -26.15 5.57
N ASN A 198 -7.06 -25.66 5.12
CA ASN A 198 -8.36 -26.19 5.54
C ASN A 198 -8.48 -27.67 5.17
N LYS A 199 -8.08 -28.05 3.94
CA LYS A 199 -8.09 -29.44 3.52
C LYS A 199 -7.09 -30.24 4.37
N LYS A 200 -5.86 -29.74 4.58
CA LYS A 200 -4.80 -30.40 5.35
C LYS A 200 -5.07 -30.64 6.84
N HIS A 201 -5.57 -29.63 7.52
CA HIS A 201 -5.62 -29.62 8.98
C HIS A 201 -7.02 -29.87 9.52
N GLU A 202 -8.06 -29.52 8.74
CA GLU A 202 -9.46 -29.61 9.16
C GLU A 202 -10.25 -30.63 8.34
N GLY A 203 -9.65 -31.23 7.30
CA GLY A 203 -10.35 -32.11 6.36
C GLY A 203 -11.42 -31.40 5.51
N LYS A 204 -11.49 -30.06 5.56
CA LYS A 204 -12.54 -29.27 4.91
C LYS A 204 -12.18 -28.96 3.46
N ASN A 205 -13.07 -29.31 2.54
CA ASN A 205 -12.90 -29.04 1.11
C ASN A 205 -13.70 -27.81 0.66
N ILE A 206 -13.04 -26.67 0.45
CA ILE A 206 -13.68 -25.41 0.04
C ILE A 206 -13.95 -25.36 -1.47
N SER A 207 -15.20 -25.29 -1.91
CA SER A 207 -15.54 -25.29 -3.34
C SER A 207 -14.93 -24.12 -4.14
N LEU A 208 -14.75 -24.31 -5.46
CA LEU A 208 -14.24 -23.28 -6.38
C LEU A 208 -15.05 -21.97 -6.30
N PRO A 209 -16.40 -21.97 -6.35
CA PRO A 209 -17.18 -20.74 -6.23
C PRO A 209 -16.95 -20.01 -4.90
N ARG A 210 -16.72 -20.75 -3.81
CA ARG A 210 -16.45 -20.15 -2.50
C ARG A 210 -15.08 -19.46 -2.46
N VAL A 211 -14.06 -20.03 -3.09
CA VAL A 211 -12.75 -19.38 -3.23
C VAL A 211 -12.84 -18.12 -4.09
N ILE A 212 -13.52 -18.18 -5.24
CA ILE A 212 -13.77 -17.00 -6.09
C ILE A 212 -14.47 -15.91 -5.28
N HIS A 213 -15.56 -16.26 -4.59
CA HIS A 213 -16.28 -15.33 -3.73
C HIS A 213 -15.38 -14.69 -2.66
N ASN A 214 -14.51 -15.46 -2.01
CA ASN A 214 -13.61 -14.89 -1.01
C ASN A 214 -12.59 -13.90 -1.61
N VAL A 215 -12.00 -14.24 -2.77
CA VAL A 215 -11.09 -13.33 -3.48
C VAL A 215 -11.84 -12.05 -3.87
N THR A 216 -13.02 -12.18 -4.49
CA THR A 216 -13.87 -11.05 -4.89
C THR A 216 -14.27 -10.20 -3.69
N ARG A 217 -14.65 -10.81 -2.57
CA ARG A 217 -15.00 -10.11 -1.33
C ARG A 217 -13.81 -9.33 -0.77
N ASN A 218 -12.63 -9.94 -0.70
CA ASN A 218 -11.43 -9.24 -0.21
C ASN A 218 -11.08 -8.05 -1.13
N MET A 219 -11.24 -8.23 -2.44
CA MET A 219 -11.05 -7.15 -3.39
C MET A 219 -12.09 -6.05 -3.24
N PHE A 220 -13.36 -6.39 -3.03
CA PHE A 220 -14.41 -5.44 -2.72
C PHE A 220 -14.12 -4.64 -1.46
N MET A 221 -13.61 -5.28 -0.41
CA MET A 221 -13.19 -4.58 0.81
C MET A 221 -12.05 -3.59 0.53
N LEU A 222 -11.07 -3.97 -0.30
CA LEU A 222 -10.03 -3.04 -0.77
C LEU A 222 -10.64 -1.85 -1.52
N THR A 223 -11.64 -2.10 -2.36
CA THR A 223 -12.35 -1.04 -3.08
C THR A 223 -13.15 -0.15 -2.14
N LYS A 224 -13.78 -0.68 -1.10
CA LYS A 224 -14.47 0.13 -0.09
C LYS A 224 -13.54 1.01 0.71
N VAL A 225 -12.34 0.53 1.04
CA VAL A 225 -11.32 1.34 1.72
C VAL A 225 -10.83 2.48 0.82
N ARG A 226 -10.65 2.22 -0.48
CA ARG A 226 -10.16 3.22 -1.43
C ARG A 226 -11.25 4.12 -2.02
N ARG A 227 -12.50 3.65 -2.05
CA ARG A 227 -13.67 4.28 -2.69
C ARG A 227 -14.93 4.03 -1.84
N PRO A 228 -15.10 4.71 -0.69
CA PRO A 228 -16.16 4.40 0.28
C PRO A 228 -17.58 4.53 -0.28
N SER A 229 -17.81 5.51 -1.16
CA SER A 229 -19.12 5.81 -1.74
C SER A 229 -19.47 4.92 -2.94
N MET A 230 -18.56 4.06 -3.41
CA MET A 230 -18.83 3.15 -4.52
C MET A 230 -19.84 2.07 -4.09
N GLN A 231 -20.96 1.95 -4.79
CA GLN A 231 -21.91 0.85 -4.59
C GLN A 231 -21.62 -0.27 -5.59
N SER A 232 -21.57 -1.53 -5.14
CA SER A 232 -21.55 -2.69 -6.03
C SER A 232 -22.29 -3.87 -5.41
N ARG A 233 -22.79 -4.79 -6.25
CA ARG A 233 -23.66 -5.92 -5.86
C ARG A 233 -22.93 -7.26 -5.68
N GLY A 234 -21.61 -7.22 -5.55
CA GLY A 234 -20.81 -8.30 -4.97
C GLY A 234 -20.17 -9.28 -5.95
N SER A 235 -20.55 -9.29 -7.24
CA SER A 235 -19.78 -10.04 -8.25
C SER A 235 -18.57 -9.25 -8.76
N TRP A 236 -17.56 -9.96 -9.28
CA TRP A 236 -16.35 -9.31 -9.78
C TRP A 236 -16.62 -8.41 -10.98
N THR A 237 -17.51 -8.83 -11.89
CA THR A 237 -17.95 -8.03 -13.04
C THR A 237 -18.64 -6.74 -12.62
N GLU A 238 -19.53 -6.79 -11.63
CA GLU A 238 -20.18 -5.60 -11.10
C GLU A 238 -19.20 -4.69 -10.37
N ILE A 239 -18.17 -5.22 -9.70
CA ILE A 239 -17.11 -4.42 -9.09
C ILE A 239 -16.30 -3.71 -10.18
N LEU A 240 -15.91 -4.40 -11.26
CA LEU A 240 -15.19 -3.79 -12.38
C LEU A 240 -16.02 -2.69 -13.05
N LYS A 241 -17.30 -2.97 -13.35
CA LYS A 241 -18.23 -1.98 -13.91
C LYS A 241 -18.42 -0.81 -12.96
N ALA A 242 -18.64 -1.07 -11.67
CA ALA A 242 -18.76 0.00 -10.67
C ALA A 242 -17.47 0.81 -10.56
N MET A 243 -16.29 0.21 -10.72
CA MET A 243 -15.00 0.93 -10.71
C MET A 243 -14.81 1.81 -11.95
N GLU A 244 -15.31 1.38 -13.11
CA GLU A 244 -15.27 2.14 -14.36
C GLU A 244 -16.30 3.29 -14.37
N ASP A 245 -17.50 3.02 -13.86
CA ASP A 245 -18.60 3.98 -13.73
C ASP A 245 -18.45 4.87 -12.50
N TYR A 246 -17.52 4.55 -11.59
CA TYR A 246 -17.34 5.31 -10.36
C TYR A 246 -16.96 6.75 -10.72
N ARG A 247 -17.87 7.64 -10.37
CA ARG A 247 -17.64 9.08 -10.26
C ARG A 247 -17.93 9.41 -8.79
N PRO A 248 -16.99 10.01 -8.04
CA PRO A 248 -17.24 10.39 -6.66
C PRO A 248 -18.52 11.25 -6.61
N ARG A 249 -19.53 10.82 -5.85
CA ARG A 249 -20.69 11.65 -5.56
C ARG A 249 -20.41 12.46 -4.30
N VAL A 250 -20.48 13.78 -4.43
CA VAL A 250 -20.72 14.69 -3.32
C VAL A 250 -22.13 15.24 -3.49
N LYS A 251 -22.89 15.36 -2.41
CA LYS A 251 -24.23 15.95 -2.44
C LYS A 251 -24.09 17.47 -2.50
N GLY A 252 -24.48 18.09 -3.62
CA GLY A 252 -24.71 19.54 -3.75
C GLY A 252 -23.60 20.29 -4.50
N GLY A 253 -24.01 21.05 -5.52
CA GLY A 253 -23.16 21.80 -6.45
C GLY A 253 -22.32 22.88 -5.77
N LEU A 254 -21.18 22.49 -5.25
CA LEU A 254 -20.30 23.35 -4.48
C LEU A 254 -19.14 23.84 -5.36
N ASN A 255 -19.00 25.16 -5.47
CA ASN A 255 -17.88 25.80 -6.14
C ASN A 255 -16.67 25.80 -5.20
N ILE A 256 -15.65 25.01 -5.54
CA ILE A 256 -14.46 24.84 -4.71
C ILE A 256 -13.30 25.61 -5.34
N TYR A 257 -12.81 26.62 -4.64
CA TYR A 257 -11.65 27.41 -5.02
C TYR A 257 -10.42 26.92 -4.28
N ASN A 258 -9.48 26.31 -5.00
CA ASN A 258 -8.14 26.07 -4.49
C ASN A 258 -7.27 27.28 -4.82
N THR A 259 -6.59 27.86 -3.84
CA THR A 259 -5.82 29.11 -4.01
C THR A 259 -4.41 28.91 -3.52
N ASP A 260 -3.43 29.50 -4.19
CA ASP A 260 -2.03 29.45 -3.78
C ASP A 260 -1.29 30.72 -4.22
N GLY A 261 -0.43 31.24 -3.35
CA GLY A 261 0.47 32.33 -3.66
C GLY A 261 1.93 31.87 -3.55
N ALA A 262 2.75 32.27 -4.52
CA ALA A 262 4.17 31.93 -4.54
C ALA A 262 5.03 33.21 -4.55
N SER A 263 6.17 33.17 -3.85
CA SER A 263 7.20 34.20 -3.93
C SER A 263 8.58 33.55 -3.94
N LYS A 264 9.45 33.94 -4.87
CA LYS A 264 10.82 33.38 -4.99
C LYS A 264 11.71 33.78 -3.81
N GLU A 265 11.52 34.98 -3.29
CA GLU A 265 12.21 35.53 -2.11
C GLU A 265 11.17 36.18 -1.18
N ASN A 266 11.55 36.68 0.00
CA ASN A 266 10.58 37.27 0.93
C ASN A 266 11.07 38.63 1.48
N PRO A 267 10.86 39.74 0.74
CA PRO A 267 10.06 39.88 -0.49
C PRO A 267 10.81 39.55 -1.79
N GLY A 268 10.09 39.16 -2.84
CA GLY A 268 10.64 38.90 -4.17
C GLY A 268 9.56 38.76 -5.23
N VAL A 269 9.96 38.48 -6.48
CA VAL A 269 9.00 38.28 -7.59
C VAL A 269 7.99 37.23 -7.18
N SER A 270 6.72 37.62 -7.22
CA SER A 270 5.62 36.87 -6.67
C SER A 270 4.57 36.56 -7.72
N SER A 271 3.66 35.67 -7.40
CA SER A 271 2.52 35.33 -8.23
C SER A 271 1.38 34.78 -7.39
N TYR A 272 0.22 34.69 -8.02
CA TYR A 272 -0.91 33.96 -7.48
C TYR A 272 -1.46 33.00 -8.53
N ALA A 273 -2.14 31.95 -8.06
CA ALA A 273 -3.02 31.16 -8.87
C ALA A 273 -4.23 30.67 -8.07
N PHE A 274 -5.35 30.46 -8.77
CA PHE A 274 -6.48 29.73 -8.23
C PHE A 274 -7.09 28.79 -9.27
N CYS A 275 -7.70 27.72 -8.77
CA CYS A 275 -8.45 26.76 -9.55
C CYS A 275 -9.87 26.69 -9.01
N LEU A 276 -10.86 26.97 -9.84
CA LEU A 276 -12.25 26.65 -9.58
C LEU A 276 -12.53 25.22 -10.02
N ARG A 277 -13.00 24.41 -9.08
CA ARG A 277 -13.41 23.03 -9.29
C ARG A 277 -14.89 22.88 -8.94
N ASN A 278 -15.55 22.00 -9.69
CA ASN A 278 -16.88 21.54 -9.31
C ASN A 278 -16.78 20.50 -8.16
N GLU A 279 -17.95 20.07 -7.69
CA GLU A 279 -18.11 19.00 -6.68
C GLU A 279 -17.43 17.65 -7.03
N ARG A 280 -17.11 17.41 -8.30
CA ARG A 280 -16.42 16.19 -8.80
C ARG A 280 -14.91 16.36 -8.86
N GLY A 281 -14.40 17.55 -8.52
CA GLY A 281 -13.00 17.92 -8.71
C GLY A 281 -12.63 18.18 -10.17
N ASP A 282 -13.60 18.32 -11.08
CA ASP A 282 -13.32 18.76 -12.45
C ASP A 282 -13.06 20.26 -12.46
N ILE A 283 -12.10 20.68 -13.28
CA ILE A 283 -11.78 22.09 -13.47
C ILE A 283 -12.90 22.77 -14.24
N MET A 284 -13.39 23.87 -13.69
CA MET A 284 -14.33 24.79 -14.35
C MET A 284 -13.67 26.11 -14.74
N TYR A 285 -12.59 26.50 -14.06
CA TYR A 285 -11.82 27.69 -14.40
C TYR A 285 -10.47 27.67 -13.68
N VAL A 286 -9.45 28.25 -14.30
CA VAL A 286 -8.15 28.49 -13.69
C VAL A 286 -7.68 29.87 -14.10
N GLU A 287 -7.12 30.60 -13.16
CA GLU A 287 -6.34 31.80 -13.43
C GLU A 287 -5.08 31.81 -12.58
N GLY A 288 -3.99 32.31 -13.16
CA GLY A 288 -2.80 32.71 -12.42
C GLY A 288 -2.11 33.87 -13.11
N ALA A 289 -1.47 34.72 -12.32
CA ALA A 289 -0.72 35.85 -12.84
C ALA A 289 0.49 36.17 -11.95
N CYS A 290 1.53 36.67 -12.61
CA CYS A 290 2.70 37.26 -11.98
C CYS A 290 2.32 38.59 -11.34
N MET A 291 3.01 38.91 -10.26
CA MET A 291 2.86 40.12 -9.46
C MET A 291 4.20 40.80 -9.29
N GLU A 292 4.15 42.05 -8.85
CA GLU A 292 5.34 42.77 -8.39
C GLU A 292 5.94 42.10 -7.14
N ASN A 293 7.15 42.55 -6.78
CA ASN A 293 7.88 42.01 -5.65
C ASN A 293 7.09 42.19 -4.36
N THR A 294 6.70 41.07 -3.73
CA THR A 294 6.00 41.08 -2.45
C THR A 294 6.38 39.89 -1.60
N THR A 295 5.76 39.76 -0.43
CA THR A 295 5.99 38.67 0.51
C THR A 295 5.10 37.48 0.19
N ASN A 296 5.51 36.28 0.62
CA ASN A 296 4.71 35.08 0.42
C ASN A 296 3.30 35.22 1.03
N THR A 297 3.20 35.83 2.21
CA THR A 297 1.89 36.06 2.87
C THR A 297 0.97 37.00 2.11
N VAL A 298 1.52 37.98 1.40
CA VAL A 298 0.73 38.90 0.57
C VAL A 298 0.30 38.21 -0.72
N ALA A 299 1.17 37.39 -1.32
CA ALA A 299 0.84 36.57 -2.49
C ALA A 299 -0.34 35.61 -2.18
N GLU A 300 -0.31 34.96 -1.03
CA GLU A 300 -1.39 34.08 -0.54
C GLU A 300 -2.72 34.83 -0.35
N ALA A 301 -2.68 36.00 0.29
CA ALA A 301 -3.85 36.86 0.43
C ALA A 301 -4.40 37.29 -0.93
N LYS A 302 -3.52 37.63 -1.88
CA LYS A 302 -3.91 38.01 -3.24
C LYS A 302 -4.57 36.86 -4.00
N ALA A 303 -4.06 35.63 -3.88
CA ALA A 303 -4.68 34.45 -4.50
C ALA A 303 -6.14 34.26 -4.04
N ILE A 304 -6.39 34.45 -2.75
CA ILE A 304 -7.74 34.39 -2.17
C ILE A 304 -8.61 35.55 -2.67
N LEU A 305 -8.06 36.76 -2.78
CA LEU A 305 -8.77 37.93 -3.28
C LEU A 305 -9.24 37.74 -4.72
N GLU A 306 -8.36 37.29 -5.62
CA GLU A 306 -8.70 37.12 -7.03
C GLU A 306 -9.70 35.96 -7.24
N ALA A 307 -9.58 34.87 -6.46
CA ALA A 307 -10.60 33.83 -6.41
C ALA A 307 -11.97 34.37 -5.95
N SER A 308 -11.97 35.24 -4.94
CA SER A 308 -13.20 35.86 -4.41
C SER A 308 -13.84 36.80 -5.44
N LYS A 309 -13.03 37.60 -6.16
CA LYS A 309 -13.49 38.45 -7.26
C LYS A 309 -14.13 37.63 -8.37
N HIS A 310 -13.49 36.53 -8.77
CA HIS A 310 -14.05 35.61 -9.75
C HIS A 310 -15.38 35.02 -9.25
N CYS A 311 -15.45 34.57 -7.99
CA CYS A 311 -16.68 34.00 -7.43
C CYS A 311 -17.87 34.99 -7.53
N LYS A 312 -17.63 36.25 -7.17
CA LYS A 312 -18.64 37.32 -7.28
C LYS A 312 -19.03 37.60 -8.73
N LYS A 313 -18.06 37.66 -9.65
CA LYS A 313 -18.29 37.88 -11.08
C LYS A 313 -19.09 36.75 -11.73
N SER A 314 -18.89 35.51 -11.28
CA SER A 314 -19.62 34.33 -11.76
C SER A 314 -21.02 34.18 -11.17
N HIS A 315 -21.47 35.09 -10.31
CA HIS A 315 -22.78 35.05 -9.63
C HIS A 315 -23.04 33.76 -8.85
N TYR A 316 -21.98 33.18 -8.26
CA TYR A 316 -22.13 32.01 -7.40
C TYR A 316 -22.60 32.43 -6.00
N ASN A 317 -23.70 31.83 -5.55
CA ASN A 317 -24.26 32.10 -4.22
C ASN A 317 -23.56 31.33 -3.11
N GLN A 318 -22.77 30.29 -3.45
CA GLN A 318 -22.03 29.48 -2.49
C GLN A 318 -20.62 29.17 -2.98
N ALA A 319 -19.64 29.27 -2.08
CA ALA A 319 -18.24 28.95 -2.36
C ALA A 319 -17.51 28.31 -1.16
N ILE A 320 -16.66 27.34 -1.44
CA ILE A 320 -15.63 26.90 -0.49
C ILE A 320 -14.29 27.40 -0.99
N ILE A 321 -13.58 28.17 -0.15
CA ILE A 321 -12.24 28.65 -0.46
C ILE A 321 -11.24 27.84 0.36
N GLN A 322 -10.30 27.21 -0.33
CA GLN A 322 -9.34 26.26 0.20
C GLN A 322 -7.90 26.73 -0.03
N PRO A 323 -7.38 27.60 0.87
CA PRO A 323 -5.97 27.93 0.90
C PRO A 323 -5.16 26.87 1.66
N ASP A 324 -3.88 26.71 1.31
CA ASP A 324 -2.93 25.93 2.11
C ASP A 324 -2.25 26.77 3.23
N SER A 325 -2.41 28.09 3.17
CA SER A 325 -1.97 29.03 4.20
C SER A 325 -2.90 29.02 5.42
N MET A 326 -2.47 28.31 6.48
CA MET A 326 -3.18 28.29 7.77
C MET A 326 -3.35 29.70 8.34
N LEU A 327 -2.34 30.56 8.18
CA LEU A 327 -2.37 31.95 8.64
C LEU A 327 -3.55 32.72 8.02
N MET A 328 -3.67 32.71 6.69
CA MET A 328 -4.75 33.42 5.99
C MET A 328 -6.11 32.83 6.32
N CYS A 329 -6.22 31.50 6.43
CA CYS A 329 -7.46 30.85 6.84
C CYS A 329 -7.91 31.34 8.24
N LYS A 330 -7.02 31.38 9.24
CA LYS A 330 -7.36 31.84 10.60
C LYS A 330 -7.68 33.33 10.67
N VAL A 331 -7.01 34.16 9.89
CA VAL A 331 -7.26 35.61 9.81
C VAL A 331 -8.63 35.89 9.19
N LEU A 332 -8.97 35.21 8.08
CA LEU A 332 -10.25 35.39 7.39
C LEU A 332 -11.43 34.85 8.20
N GLU A 333 -11.23 33.77 8.95
CA GLU A 333 -12.18 33.26 9.96
C GLU A 333 -12.34 34.19 11.18
N GLY A 334 -11.53 35.26 11.30
CA GLY A 334 -11.55 36.18 12.44
C GLY A 334 -10.96 35.59 13.73
N LYS A 335 -10.26 34.46 13.65
CA LYS A 335 -9.64 33.80 14.82
C LYS A 335 -8.30 34.44 15.19
N TRP A 336 -7.55 34.93 14.21
CA TRP A 336 -6.27 35.61 14.41
C TRP A 336 -6.33 37.05 13.92
N ALA A 337 -5.52 37.92 14.53
CA ALA A 337 -5.39 39.30 14.10
C ALA A 337 -4.75 39.38 12.70
N THR A 338 -5.25 40.30 11.88
CA THR A 338 -4.71 40.54 10.53
C THR A 338 -3.34 41.22 10.63
N PRO A 339 -2.28 40.66 10.03
CA PRO A 339 -1.01 41.37 9.88
C PRO A 339 -1.23 42.69 9.13
N TRP A 340 -0.61 43.79 9.58
CA TRP A 340 -0.89 45.14 9.03
C TRP A 340 -0.79 45.19 7.50
N ILE A 341 0.16 44.45 6.91
CA ILE A 341 0.46 44.45 5.47
C ILE A 341 -0.66 43.81 4.63
N ASN A 342 -1.53 43.00 5.25
CA ASN A 342 -2.64 42.31 4.61
C ASN A 342 -4.00 42.92 4.95
N THR A 343 -4.05 44.03 5.70
CA THR A 343 -5.31 44.62 6.20
C THR A 343 -6.26 44.94 5.06
N ASP A 344 -5.79 45.71 4.08
CA ASP A 344 -6.59 46.14 2.94
C ASP A 344 -7.11 44.93 2.12
N LEU A 345 -6.23 43.94 1.87
CA LEU A 345 -6.61 42.71 1.13
C LEU A 345 -7.68 41.91 1.88
N VAL A 346 -7.53 41.76 3.19
CA VAL A 346 -8.47 41.00 4.04
C VAL A 346 -9.82 41.71 4.13
N GLU A 347 -9.83 43.04 4.24
CA GLU A 347 -11.06 43.83 4.22
C GLU A 347 -11.77 43.75 2.86
N GLU A 348 -11.03 43.80 1.76
CA GLU A 348 -11.58 43.66 0.42
C GLU A 348 -12.19 42.25 0.22
N ILE A 349 -11.48 41.19 0.64
CA ILE A 349 -11.99 39.80 0.59
C ILE A 349 -13.32 39.70 1.37
N LYS A 350 -13.35 40.18 2.62
CA LYS A 350 -14.55 40.14 3.45
C LYS A 350 -15.72 40.92 2.83
N THR A 351 -15.43 42.05 2.22
CA THR A 351 -16.44 42.88 1.53
C THR A 351 -17.01 42.18 0.31
N ILE A 352 -16.16 41.52 -0.49
CA ILE A 352 -16.60 40.77 -1.68
C ILE A 352 -17.47 39.57 -1.30
N LEU A 353 -17.10 38.85 -0.25
CA LEU A 353 -17.77 37.62 0.17
C LEU A 353 -18.96 37.83 1.11
N LYS A 354 -19.25 39.08 1.49
CA LYS A 354 -20.32 39.43 2.45
C LYS A 354 -21.69 38.84 2.07
N ASP A 355 -22.02 38.86 0.79
CA ASP A 355 -23.32 38.41 0.26
C ASP A 355 -23.27 36.98 -0.32
N ILE A 356 -22.14 36.27 -0.17
CA ILE A 356 -21.92 34.92 -0.68
C ILE A 356 -21.87 33.97 0.51
N GLN A 357 -22.62 32.87 0.46
CA GLN A 357 -22.50 31.81 1.46
C GLN A 357 -21.13 31.12 1.30
N HIS A 358 -20.18 31.47 2.15
CA HIS A 358 -18.80 31.00 2.01
C HIS A 358 -18.28 30.29 3.24
N THR A 359 -17.32 29.39 3.03
CA THR A 359 -16.53 28.78 4.09
C THR A 359 -15.06 28.73 3.70
N PHE A 360 -14.18 29.08 4.62
CA PHE A 360 -12.74 28.85 4.48
C PHE A 360 -12.40 27.47 5.04
N HIS A 361 -11.69 26.65 4.26
CA HIS A 361 -11.27 25.33 4.68
C HIS A 361 -9.79 25.14 4.37
N HIS A 362 -8.95 25.18 5.39
CA HIS A 362 -7.53 24.92 5.22
C HIS A 362 -7.30 23.52 4.64
N ILE A 363 -6.46 23.44 3.61
CA ILE A 363 -6.02 22.17 3.02
C ILE A 363 -4.51 22.01 3.15
N MET A 364 -4.05 20.76 3.12
CA MET A 364 -2.62 20.48 3.11
C MET A 364 -2.04 20.70 1.70
N ARG A 365 -0.77 21.09 1.61
CA ARG A 365 -0.04 21.27 0.34
C ARG A 365 -0.17 20.10 -0.63
N GLU A 366 -0.17 18.87 -0.12
CA GLU A 366 -0.35 17.66 -0.93
C GLU A 366 -1.71 17.60 -1.64
N GLY A 367 -2.72 18.30 -1.11
CA GLY A 367 -4.04 18.46 -1.73
C GLY A 367 -4.20 19.76 -2.53
N ASN A 368 -3.21 20.66 -2.53
CA ASN A 368 -3.24 21.95 -3.25
C ASN A 368 -2.29 22.00 -4.46
N GLN A 369 -1.79 20.84 -4.91
CA GLN A 369 -0.68 20.75 -5.87
C GLN A 369 -0.91 21.50 -7.17
N LEU A 370 -2.15 21.55 -7.67
CA LEU A 370 -2.42 22.23 -8.94
C LEU A 370 -2.28 23.75 -8.81
N ALA A 371 -2.80 24.34 -7.73
CA ALA A 371 -2.71 25.78 -7.52
C ALA A 371 -1.25 26.19 -7.27
N ASP A 372 -0.51 25.45 -6.44
CA ASP A 372 0.94 25.63 -6.22
C ASP A 372 1.76 25.50 -7.51
N TYR A 373 1.50 24.46 -8.31
CA TYR A 373 2.17 24.29 -9.61
C TYR A 373 1.95 25.50 -10.53
N LEU A 374 0.70 25.98 -10.63
CA LEU A 374 0.35 27.10 -11.48
C LEU A 374 0.95 28.41 -10.97
N ALA A 375 0.90 28.66 -9.66
CA ALA A 375 1.48 29.84 -9.03
C ALA A 375 2.98 29.93 -9.35
N ASN A 376 3.73 28.85 -9.13
CA ASN A 376 5.16 28.80 -9.45
C ASN A 376 5.43 28.99 -10.95
N LYS A 377 4.59 28.41 -11.82
CA LYS A 377 4.76 28.47 -13.26
C LYS A 377 4.54 29.87 -13.84
N VAL A 378 3.55 30.61 -13.35
CA VAL A 378 3.24 31.94 -13.91
C VAL A 378 4.29 33.00 -13.55
N ILE A 379 5.17 32.73 -12.58
CA ILE A 379 6.34 33.59 -12.31
C ILE A 379 7.22 33.75 -13.57
N GLU A 380 7.34 32.69 -14.37
CA GLU A 380 8.15 32.72 -15.59
C GLU A 380 7.34 33.07 -16.84
N LYS A 381 6.07 32.62 -16.91
CA LYS A 381 5.22 32.78 -18.11
C LYS A 381 4.31 34.00 -18.09
N GLY A 382 4.31 34.78 -17.00
CA GLY A 382 3.50 35.99 -16.84
C GLY A 382 2.07 35.71 -16.40
N THR A 383 1.28 34.97 -17.19
CA THR A 383 -0.12 34.65 -16.86
C THR A 383 -0.55 33.30 -17.39
N CYS A 384 -1.59 32.71 -16.81
CA CYS A 384 -2.31 31.58 -17.39
C CYS A 384 -3.81 31.68 -17.13
N ARG A 385 -4.61 31.28 -18.11
CA ARG A 385 -6.06 31.13 -17.98
C ARG A 385 -6.51 29.87 -18.72
N TYR A 386 -7.35 29.08 -18.06
CA TYR A 386 -7.90 27.85 -18.61
C TYR A 386 -9.38 27.75 -18.24
N GLU A 387 -10.24 27.53 -19.24
CA GLU A 387 -11.70 27.49 -19.06
C GLU A 387 -12.19 26.09 -18.68
N ASP A 388 -11.42 25.05 -18.99
CA ASP A 388 -11.80 23.67 -18.70
C ASP A 388 -10.60 22.73 -18.59
N PHE A 389 -10.89 21.46 -18.28
CA PHE A 389 -9.88 20.42 -18.18
C PHE A 389 -9.07 20.20 -19.48
N ASN A 390 -9.68 20.33 -20.65
CA ASN A 390 -9.01 20.05 -21.93
C ASN A 390 -8.08 21.20 -22.35
N SER A 391 -8.43 22.42 -21.98
CA SER A 391 -7.59 23.61 -22.17
C SER A 391 -6.36 23.60 -21.26
N LEU A 392 -6.42 22.89 -20.13
CA LEU A 392 -5.31 22.76 -19.19
C LEU A 392 -4.14 21.99 -19.82
N GLU A 393 -2.92 22.45 -19.53
CA GLU A 393 -1.72 21.83 -20.08
C GLU A 393 -1.52 20.37 -19.58
N PRO A 394 -0.70 19.55 -20.28
CA PRO A 394 -0.50 18.15 -19.93
C PRO A 394 -0.11 17.90 -18.47
N ASP A 395 0.80 18.69 -17.90
CA ASP A 395 1.25 18.53 -16.52
C ASP A 395 0.16 18.90 -15.50
N GLY A 396 -0.57 19.99 -15.72
CA GLY A 396 -1.72 20.35 -14.91
C GLY A 396 -2.82 19.28 -14.94
N ARG A 397 -3.12 18.73 -16.12
CA ARG A 397 -4.05 17.60 -16.26
C ARG A 397 -3.59 16.36 -15.51
N ARG A 398 -2.28 16.08 -15.53
CA ARG A 398 -1.67 14.96 -14.81
C ARG A 398 -1.84 15.13 -13.29
N ILE A 399 -1.58 16.33 -12.75
CA ILE A 399 -1.78 16.66 -11.34
C ILE A 399 -3.24 16.47 -10.96
N LEU A 400 -4.18 17.03 -11.73
CA LEU A 400 -5.61 16.89 -11.45
C LEU A 400 -6.09 15.43 -11.47
N ASN A 401 -5.62 14.63 -12.44
CA ASN A 401 -5.94 13.21 -12.49
C ASN A 401 -5.36 12.44 -11.30
N SER A 402 -4.19 12.85 -10.81
CA SER A 402 -3.60 12.32 -9.58
C SER A 402 -4.46 12.66 -8.36
N ASP A 403 -4.90 13.92 -8.21
CA ASP A 403 -5.82 14.35 -7.15
C ASP A 403 -7.12 13.52 -7.15
N LYS A 404 -7.74 13.37 -8.33
CA LYS A 404 -8.98 12.60 -8.51
C LYS A 404 -8.83 11.11 -8.21
N SER A 405 -7.61 10.57 -8.28
CA SER A 405 -7.35 9.18 -7.93
C SER A 405 -7.55 8.89 -6.43
N GLN A 406 -7.65 9.93 -5.59
CA GLN A 406 -7.78 9.85 -4.13
C GLN A 406 -6.75 8.91 -3.50
N THR A 407 -5.56 8.84 -4.08
CA THR A 407 -4.47 8.04 -3.54
C THR A 407 -4.01 8.69 -2.24
N PRO A 408 -4.06 7.98 -1.08
CA PRO A 408 -3.68 8.58 0.18
C PRO A 408 -2.19 8.96 0.17
N TYR A 409 -1.90 10.22 0.52
CA TYR A 409 -0.54 10.69 0.77
C TYR A 409 -0.12 10.25 2.17
N ILE A 410 0.95 9.44 2.26
CA ILE A 410 1.54 9.07 3.54
C ILE A 410 2.54 10.15 3.92
N ARG A 411 2.16 11.01 4.89
CA ARG A 411 3.13 11.86 5.57
C ARG A 411 3.92 11.02 6.57
N ILE A 412 5.22 10.91 6.34
CA ILE A 412 6.14 10.52 7.40
C ILE A 412 6.35 11.78 8.23
N SER A 413 5.66 11.90 9.37
CA SER A 413 5.92 12.96 10.32
C SER A 413 7.40 12.84 10.75
N PRO A 414 8.23 13.88 10.58
CA PRO A 414 9.51 13.89 11.25
C PRO A 414 9.19 13.85 12.75
N LEU A 415 9.67 12.82 13.43
CA LEU A 415 9.62 12.74 14.89
C LEU A 415 10.02 14.10 15.44
N ARG A 416 9.12 14.74 16.19
CA ARG A 416 9.49 15.86 17.06
C ARG A 416 10.66 15.35 17.90
N ARG A 417 11.85 15.90 17.67
CA ARG A 417 13.00 15.68 18.54
C ARG A 417 12.73 16.33 19.88
#